data_AF-A0A3D2VCT9-F1
#
_entry.id   AF-A0A3D2VCT9-F1
#
_cell.length_a   1.000
_cell.length_b   1.000
_cell.length_c   1.000
_cell.angle_alpha   90.00
_cell.angle_beta   90.00
_cell.angle_gamma   90.00
#
_symmetry.space_group_name_H-M   'P 1'
#
loop_
_entity.id
_entity.type
_entity.pdbx_description
1 polymer ?
#
loop_
_entity_poly.entity_id
_entity_poly.type
_entity_poly.pdbx_seq_one_letter_code
_entity_poly.pdbx_strand_id
1 'polypeptide(L)'
;MPKTRARPISPHLQIYRPQLTSVLSVFHRVSGLLLSLSSVAFSLWLCSLGLGEPAYDRFMYYAHGWPGLSFVVIVIFCVYYHLFNGVRHLFWDWGWGFSLKTVHASGWAVVVAALMSSIMTVFLIT
;
A
#
# COMPACT_ATOMS: atom_id res chain seq x y z
N MET A 1 40.66 -4.77 -25.67
CA MET A 1 40.11 -3.41 -25.86
C MET A 1 40.20 -2.67 -24.53
N PRO A 2 40.76 -1.44 -24.48
CA PRO A 2 40.76 -0.68 -23.22
C PRO A 2 39.32 -0.35 -22.84
N LYS A 3 38.94 -0.60 -21.58
CA LYS A 3 37.64 -0.18 -21.04
C LYS A 3 37.55 1.34 -21.15
N THR A 4 36.69 1.83 -22.04
CA THR A 4 36.37 3.25 -22.12
C THR A 4 35.83 3.72 -20.77
N ARG A 5 36.31 4.87 -20.28
CA ARG A 5 35.90 5.43 -18.98
C ARG A 5 34.38 5.64 -19.02
N ALA A 6 33.64 4.96 -18.15
CA ALA A 6 32.18 5.09 -18.08
C ALA A 6 31.83 6.54 -17.73
N ARG A 7 30.90 7.13 -18.47
CA ARG A 7 30.42 8.50 -18.18
C ARG A 7 29.69 8.50 -16.84
N PRO A 8 29.87 9.54 -16.01
CA PRO A 8 29.15 9.64 -14.75
C PRO A 8 27.66 9.87 -14.99
N ILE A 9 26.82 9.32 -14.11
CA ILE A 9 25.37 9.52 -14.10
C ILE A 9 25.09 10.82 -13.34
N SER A 10 24.18 11.65 -13.86
CA SER A 10 23.77 12.86 -13.16
C SER A 10 23.05 12.53 -11.84
N PRO A 11 23.23 13.35 -10.78
CA PRO A 11 22.43 13.22 -9.58
C PRO A 11 20.93 13.35 -9.92
N HIS A 12 20.08 12.52 -9.31
CA HIS A 12 18.66 12.46 -9.63
C HIS A 12 17.81 12.41 -8.35
N LEU A 13 17.66 11.25 -7.69
CA LEU A 13 16.75 11.11 -6.55
C LEU A 13 17.11 12.00 -5.35
N GLN A 14 18.40 12.13 -5.05
CA GLN A 14 18.86 12.88 -3.87
C GLN A 14 18.68 14.41 -4.00
N ILE A 15 18.61 14.92 -5.23
CA ILE A 15 18.51 16.38 -5.48
C ILE A 15 17.11 16.79 -5.96
N TYR A 16 16.26 15.83 -6.34
CA TYR A 16 14.94 16.11 -6.89
C TYR A 16 13.94 16.42 -5.77
N ARG A 17 13.10 17.44 -5.97
CA ARG A 17 12.07 17.82 -4.99
C ARG A 17 10.90 16.84 -5.04
N PRO A 18 10.55 16.16 -3.93
CA PRO A 18 9.39 15.28 -3.91
C PRO A 18 8.10 16.05 -4.22
N GLN A 19 7.28 15.52 -5.12
CA GLN A 19 5.92 16.01 -5.35
C GLN A 19 4.91 15.04 -4.78
N LEU A 20 3.74 15.54 -4.39
CA LEU A 20 2.64 14.71 -3.90
C LEU A 20 2.36 13.54 -4.86
N THR A 21 2.32 13.80 -6.16
CA THR A 21 2.00 12.79 -7.19
C THR A 21 3.04 11.68 -7.29
N SER A 22 4.33 12.02 -7.27
CA SER A 22 5.42 11.05 -7.32
C SER A 22 5.49 10.21 -6.05
N VAL A 23 5.29 10.84 -4.89
CA VAL A 23 5.19 10.15 -3.59
C VAL A 23 4.02 9.17 -3.60
N LEU A 24 2.82 9.60 -3.98
CA LEU A 24 1.64 8.73 -4.03
C LEU A 24 1.84 7.54 -5.00
N SER A 25 2.50 7.76 -6.15
CA SER A 25 2.82 6.68 -7.08
C SER A 25 3.78 5.64 -6.48
N VAL A 26 4.80 6.07 -5.73
CA VAL A 26 5.70 5.14 -5.01
C VAL A 26 4.90 4.35 -3.96
N PHE A 27 4.09 5.02 -3.14
CA PHE A 27 3.27 4.35 -2.14
C PHE A 27 2.23 3.41 -2.74
N HIS A 28 1.73 3.68 -3.95
CA HIS A 28 0.80 2.77 -4.63
C HIS A 28 1.47 1.43 -4.98
N ARG A 29 2.73 1.49 -5.41
CA ARG A 29 3.54 0.27 -5.65
C ARG A 29 3.87 -0.44 -4.36
N VAL A 30 4.29 0.29 -3.32
CA VAL A 30 4.61 -0.31 -2.01
C VAL A 30 3.37 -0.97 -1.39
N SER A 31 2.22 -0.30 -1.39
CA SER A 31 0.97 -0.89 -0.90
C SER A 31 0.57 -2.13 -1.70
N GLY A 32 0.71 -2.12 -3.04
CA GLY A 32 0.44 -3.30 -3.86
C GLY A 32 1.36 -4.49 -3.52
N LEU A 33 2.64 -4.24 -3.25
CA LEU A 33 3.59 -5.26 -2.78
C LEU A 33 3.16 -5.82 -1.41
N LEU A 34 2.85 -4.95 -0.45
CA LEU A 34 2.42 -5.36 0.89
C LEU A 34 1.12 -6.16 0.84
N LEU A 35 0.14 -5.75 0.04
CA LEU A 35 -1.11 -6.50 -0.17
C LEU A 35 -0.86 -7.87 -0.80
N SER A 36 0.06 -7.96 -1.76
CA SER A 36 0.46 -9.24 -2.38
C SER A 36 1.09 -10.18 -1.36
N LEU A 37 1.90 -9.67 -0.43
CA LEU A 37 2.43 -10.48 0.68
C LEU A 37 1.33 -10.86 1.68
N SER A 38 0.38 -9.96 1.89
CA SER A 38 -0.73 -10.16 2.83
C SER A 38 -1.74 -11.20 2.33
N SER A 39 -1.90 -11.38 1.02
CA SER A 39 -2.74 -12.44 0.47
C SER A 39 -2.21 -13.84 0.84
N VAL A 40 -0.89 -13.99 1.01
CA VAL A 40 -0.28 -15.23 1.52
C VAL A 40 -0.66 -15.44 2.98
N ALA A 41 -0.51 -14.41 3.83
CA ALA A 41 -0.92 -14.49 5.24
C ALA A 41 -2.42 -14.80 5.40
N PHE A 42 -3.26 -14.17 4.57
CA PHE A 42 -4.70 -14.45 4.51
C PHE A 42 -4.99 -15.89 4.07
N SER A 43 -4.26 -16.41 3.08
CA SER A 43 -4.37 -17.81 2.66
C SER A 43 -3.97 -18.78 3.78
N LEU A 44 -2.92 -18.47 4.55
CA LEU A 44 -2.51 -19.27 5.71
C LEU A 44 -3.57 -19.28 6.81
N TRP A 45 -4.25 -18.16 7.05
CA TRP A 45 -5.39 -18.09 7.96
C TRP A 45 -6.56 -18.95 7.48
N LEU A 46 -6.90 -18.92 6.18
CA LEU A 46 -7.93 -19.80 5.62
C LEU A 46 -7.55 -21.28 5.73
N CYS A 47 -6.29 -21.62 5.50
CA CYS A 47 -5.79 -22.99 5.68
C CYS A 47 -5.89 -23.43 7.14
N SER A 48 -5.61 -22.57 8.12
CA SER A 48 -5.68 -22.93 9.54
C SER A 48 -7.11 -23.26 9.98
N LEU A 49 -8.12 -22.58 9.43
CA LEU A 49 -9.53 -22.91 9.64
C LEU A 49 -9.87 -24.34 9.17
N GLY A 50 -9.29 -24.79 8.05
CA GLY A 50 -9.53 -26.13 7.52
C GLY A 50 -8.74 -27.25 8.21
N LEU A 51 -7.60 -26.93 8.82
CA LEU A 51 -6.73 -27.89 9.52
C LEU A 51 -7.19 -28.21 10.95
N GLY A 52 -8.20 -27.50 11.45
CA GLY A 52 -8.80 -27.71 12.77
C GLY A 52 -8.23 -26.80 13.86
N GLU A 53 -8.85 -26.91 15.03
CA GLU A 53 -8.67 -26.03 16.19
C GLU A 53 -7.18 -25.80 16.58
N PRO A 54 -6.31 -26.82 16.69
CA PRO A 54 -4.92 -26.59 17.11
C PRO A 54 -4.10 -25.74 16.13
N ALA A 55 -4.41 -25.81 14.83
CA ALA A 55 -3.75 -25.01 13.81
C ALA A 55 -4.26 -23.57 13.83
N TYR A 56 -5.56 -23.39 13.99
CA TYR A 56 -6.20 -22.08 14.11
C TYR A 56 -5.71 -21.33 15.34
N ASP A 57 -5.71 -21.95 16.52
CA ASP A 57 -5.28 -21.33 17.76
C ASP A 57 -3.82 -20.86 17.70
N ARG A 58 -2.95 -21.68 17.08
CA ARG A 58 -1.55 -21.31 16.86
C ARG A 58 -1.43 -20.09 15.95
N PHE A 59 -2.22 -20.03 14.88
CA PHE A 59 -2.23 -18.85 14.01
C PHE A 59 -2.71 -17.61 14.77
N MET A 60 -3.83 -17.72 15.49
CA MET A 60 -4.43 -16.63 16.24
C MET A 60 -3.52 -16.12 17.36
N TYR A 61 -2.75 -17.00 18.01
CA TYR A 61 -1.73 -16.61 18.99
C TYR A 61 -0.71 -15.62 18.42
N TYR A 62 -0.20 -15.86 17.21
CA TYR A 62 0.71 -14.93 16.54
C TYR A 62 0.00 -13.69 16.00
N ALA A 63 -1.20 -13.85 15.45
CA ALA A 63 -1.99 -12.76 14.88
C ALA A 63 -2.40 -11.72 15.94
N HIS A 64 -2.70 -12.16 17.16
CA HIS A 64 -3.04 -11.29 18.29
C HIS A 64 -1.82 -10.73 19.03
N GLY A 65 -0.62 -11.22 18.73
CA GLY A 65 0.62 -10.60 19.22
C GLY A 65 0.81 -9.20 18.63
N TRP A 66 1.60 -8.37 19.30
CA TRP A 66 1.89 -7.00 18.84
C TRP A 66 2.39 -6.90 17.37
N PRO A 67 3.18 -7.86 16.81
CA PRO A 67 3.57 -7.79 15.40
C PRO A 67 2.40 -8.11 14.47
N GLY A 68 1.53 -9.05 14.86
CA GLY A 68 0.35 -9.43 14.09
C GLY A 68 -0.67 -8.29 14.03
N LEU A 69 -0.94 -7.64 15.17
CA LEU A 69 -1.82 -6.47 15.23
C LEU A 69 -1.26 -5.30 14.38
N SER A 70 0.05 -5.02 14.51
CA SER A 70 0.71 -3.99 13.70
C SER A 70 0.61 -4.29 12.20
N PHE A 71 0.80 -5.56 11.82
CA PHE A 71 0.64 -6.03 10.45
C PHE A 71 -0.79 -5.79 9.96
N VAL A 72 -1.82 -6.20 10.72
CA VAL A 72 -3.23 -6.00 10.35
C VAL A 72 -3.56 -4.52 10.13
N VAL A 73 -3.12 -3.63 11.02
CA VAL A 73 -3.34 -2.18 10.86
C VAL A 73 -2.68 -1.63 9.58
N ILE A 74 -1.44 -2.06 9.28
CA ILE A 74 -0.75 -1.68 8.04
C ILE A 74 -1.50 -2.21 6.81
N VAL A 75 -2.00 -3.45 6.85
CA VAL A 75 -2.77 -4.05 5.76
C VAL A 75 -4.07 -3.28 5.53
N ILE A 76 -4.80 -2.93 6.59
CA ILE A 76 -6.03 -2.12 6.50
C ILE A 76 -5.74 -0.79 5.78
N PHE A 77 -4.68 -0.09 6.17
CA PHE A 77 -4.27 1.13 5.46
C PHE A 77 -3.91 0.89 4.00
N CYS A 78 -3.13 -0.16 3.72
CA CYS A 78 -2.74 -0.51 2.36
C CYS A 78 -3.95 -0.83 1.49
N VAL A 79 -4.96 -1.54 1.99
CA VAL A 79 -6.18 -1.87 1.25
C VAL A 79 -6.88 -0.59 0.79
N TYR A 80 -7.21 0.32 1.70
CA TYR A 80 -7.95 1.53 1.36
C TYR A 80 -7.13 2.47 0.48
N TYR A 81 -5.85 2.67 0.82
CA TYR A 81 -4.98 3.51 0.02
C TYR A 81 -4.81 2.98 -1.41
N HIS A 82 -4.53 1.68 -1.56
CA HIS A 82 -4.32 1.06 -2.87
C HIS A 82 -5.60 1.08 -3.69
N LEU A 83 -6.75 0.80 -3.07
CA LEU A 83 -8.07 0.86 -3.72
C LEU A 83 -8.38 2.26 -4.22
N PHE A 84 -8.36 3.28 -3.36
CA PHE A 84 -8.74 4.65 -3.75
C PHE A 84 -7.75 5.26 -4.74
N ASN A 85 -6.44 5.02 -4.56
CA ASN A 85 -5.47 5.48 -5.55
C ASN A 85 -5.60 4.69 -6.86
N GLY A 86 -5.93 3.39 -6.82
CA GLY A 86 -6.21 2.57 -7.99
C GLY A 86 -7.41 3.10 -8.79
N VAL A 87 -8.51 3.45 -8.11
CA VAL A 87 -9.66 4.13 -8.75
C VAL A 87 -9.24 5.45 -9.40
N ARG A 88 -8.38 6.24 -8.73
CA ARG A 88 -7.81 7.46 -9.34
C ARG A 88 -7.00 7.15 -10.62
N HIS A 89 -6.22 6.07 -10.62
CA HIS A 89 -5.49 5.63 -11.82
C HIS A 89 -6.44 5.20 -12.94
N LEU A 90 -7.51 4.46 -12.64
CA LEU A 90 -8.50 4.07 -13.65
C LEU A 90 -9.17 5.29 -14.32
N PHE A 91 -9.43 6.37 -13.57
CA PHE A 91 -9.89 7.63 -14.16
C PHE A 91 -8.86 8.25 -15.10
N TRP A 92 -7.56 8.19 -14.76
CA TRP A 92 -6.50 8.64 -15.65
C TRP A 92 -6.40 7.78 -16.91
N ASP A 93 -6.55 6.46 -16.79
CA ASP A 93 -6.56 5.53 -17.93
C ASP A 93 -7.74 5.82 -18.88
N TRP A 94 -8.86 6.32 -18.35
CA TRP A 94 -10.02 6.80 -19.13
C TRP A 94 -9.83 8.19 -19.76
N GLY A 95 -8.69 8.83 -19.54
CA GLY A 95 -8.40 10.14 -20.11
C GLY A 95 -8.79 11.33 -19.21
N TRP A 96 -9.19 11.11 -17.96
CA TRP A 96 -9.76 12.16 -17.10
C TRP A 96 -8.78 12.71 -16.08
N GLY A 97 -8.98 13.96 -15.64
CA GLY A 97 -8.35 14.49 -14.42
C GLY A 97 -6.87 14.87 -14.52
N PHE A 98 -6.33 15.10 -15.72
CA PHE A 98 -4.91 15.47 -15.94
C PHE A 98 -4.52 16.92 -15.62
N SER A 99 -5.49 17.80 -15.33
CA SER A 99 -5.14 19.17 -14.93
C SER A 99 -4.39 19.15 -13.58
N LEU A 100 -3.39 20.00 -13.41
CA LEU A 100 -2.61 20.04 -12.15
C LEU A 100 -3.51 20.21 -10.92
N LYS A 101 -4.51 21.09 -11.00
CA LYS A 101 -5.48 21.30 -9.92
C LYS A 101 -6.21 20.00 -9.57
N THR A 102 -6.70 19.27 -10.58
CA THR A 102 -7.43 18.01 -10.39
C THR A 102 -6.53 16.90 -9.85
N VAL A 103 -5.31 16.77 -10.37
CA VAL A 103 -4.35 15.76 -9.92
C VAL A 103 -3.97 15.95 -8.45
N HIS A 104 -3.76 17.21 -8.01
CA HIS A 104 -3.47 17.53 -6.61
C HIS A 104 -4.70 17.32 -5.71
N ALA A 105 -5.88 17.78 -6.13
CA ALA A 105 -7.12 17.62 -5.36
C ALA A 105 -7.48 16.14 -5.16
N SER A 106 -7.46 15.36 -6.24
CA SER A 106 -7.70 13.92 -6.19
C SER A 106 -6.63 13.17 -5.38
N GLY A 107 -5.38 13.62 -5.41
CA GLY A 107 -4.31 13.06 -4.57
C GLY A 107 -4.58 13.24 -3.07
N TRP A 108 -4.97 14.44 -2.64
CA TRP A 108 -5.34 14.69 -1.25
C TRP A 108 -6.63 13.97 -0.85
N ALA A 109 -7.61 13.88 -1.76
CA ALA A 109 -8.84 13.12 -1.52
C ALA A 109 -8.54 11.64 -1.23
N VAL A 110 -7.63 11.01 -1.99
CA VAL A 110 -7.16 9.65 -1.73
C VAL A 110 -6.56 9.51 -0.33
N VAL A 111 -5.68 10.43 0.07
CA VAL A 111 -5.01 10.38 1.39
C VAL A 111 -6.03 10.47 2.52
N VAL A 112 -6.92 11.46 2.46
CA VAL A 112 -7.93 11.68 3.52
C VAL A 112 -8.92 10.51 3.57
N ALA A 113 -9.43 10.06 2.42
CA ALA A 113 -10.36 8.94 2.37
C ALA A 113 -9.72 7.65 2.89
N ALA A 114 -8.46 7.37 2.52
CA ALA A 114 -7.75 6.20 3.00
C ALA A 114 -7.59 6.23 4.52
N LEU A 115 -7.06 7.34 5.07
CA LEU A 115 -6.89 7.49 6.51
C LEU A 115 -8.21 7.36 7.27
N MET A 116 -9.29 7.97 6.78
CA MET A 116 -10.57 7.94 7.48
C MET A 116 -11.19 6.55 7.47
N SER A 117 -11.19 5.86 6.34
CA SER A 117 -11.66 4.49 6.24
C SER A 117 -10.82 3.54 7.10
N SER A 118 -9.50 3.72 7.14
CA SER A 118 -8.61 2.91 7.98
C SER A 118 -8.89 3.12 9.47
N ILE A 119 -8.97 4.37 9.93
CA ILE A 119 -9.24 4.68 11.34
C ILE A 119 -10.61 4.15 11.74
N MET A 120 -11.64 4.36 10.92
CA MET A 120 -12.97 3.82 11.16
C MET A 120 -12.93 2.30 11.28
N THR A 121 -12.26 1.61 10.36
CA THR A 121 -12.19 0.15 10.37
C THR A 121 -11.47 -0.37 11.60
N VAL A 122 -10.32 0.21 11.94
CA VAL A 122 -9.58 -0.16 13.16
C VAL A 122 -10.44 0.05 14.40
N PHE A 123 -11.13 1.20 14.51
CA PHE A 123 -12.03 1.47 15.62
C PHE A 123 -13.21 0.49 15.72
N LEU A 124 -13.74 0.02 14.59
CA LEU A 124 -14.86 -0.94 14.58
C LEU A 124 -14.46 -2.36 14.99
N ILE A 125 -13.18 -2.73 14.85
CA ILE A 125 -12.68 -4.08 15.15
C ILE A 125 -11.94 -4.19 16.49
N THR A 126 -11.70 -3.06 17.17
CA THR A 126 -11.13 -2.98 18.53
C THR A 126 -12.22 -2.78 19.57
#